data_AF-A0A9P1EX28-F1
#
_entry.id   AF-A0A9P1EX28-F1
#
_cell.length_a   1.000
_cell.length_b   1.000
_cell.length_c   1.000
_cell.angle_alpha   90.00
_cell.angle_beta   90.00
_cell.angle_gamma   90.00
#
_symmetry.space_group_name_H-M   'P 1'
#
loop_
_entity.id
_entity.type
_entity.pdbx_description
1 polymer ?
#
loop_
_entity_poly.entity_id
_entity_poly.type
_entity_poly.pdbx_seq_one_letter_code
_entity_poly.pdbx_strand_id
1 'polypeptide(L)'
;MFTYYWVIFFLNILNFLSSFLLLRKNSQLKRFTLTLTSKYQLEEVYLSTKFAVSVVSVHVFLFGAYVAVIMLARSFGDLVIVDVILLKAVRGAITTMIGTYNFAIGIAAVYLYKRTKSRTSESVNGAIEMKATGNAGAKNYDDAIFSIWNSTGVADGRRITQSSVNFM
;
A
#
# COMPACT_ATOMS: atom_id res chain seq x y z
N MET A 1 28.55 -11.51 -15.85
CA MET A 1 27.32 -12.26 -15.51
C MET A 1 26.93 -12.10 -14.03
N PHE A 2 27.78 -12.40 -13.04
CA PHE A 2 27.39 -12.28 -11.62
C PHE A 2 27.22 -10.83 -11.12
N THR A 3 28.02 -9.90 -11.63
CA THR A 3 27.87 -8.46 -11.37
C THR A 3 26.51 -7.95 -11.81
N TYR A 4 25.97 -8.47 -12.92
CA TYR A 4 24.63 -8.13 -13.42
C TYR A 4 23.53 -8.54 -12.43
N TYR A 5 23.60 -9.75 -11.86
CA TYR A 5 22.64 -10.19 -10.84
C TYR A 5 22.72 -9.33 -9.57
N TRP A 6 23.93 -8.94 -9.15
CA TRP A 6 24.12 -8.03 -8.01
C TRP A 6 23.53 -6.64 -8.26
N VAL A 7 23.74 -6.07 -9.45
CA VAL A 7 23.18 -4.77 -9.83
C VAL A 7 21.65 -4.83 -9.82
N ILE A 8 21.05 -5.88 -10.40
CA ILE A 8 19.59 -6.04 -10.39
C ILE A 8 19.06 -6.25 -8.96
N PHE A 9 19.79 -7.00 -8.13
CA PHE A 9 19.40 -7.21 -6.73
C PHE A 9 19.38 -5.90 -5.96
N PHE A 10 20.43 -5.08 -6.14
CA PHE A 10 20.51 -3.76 -5.54
C PHE A 10 19.40 -2.82 -6.03
N LEU A 11 19.10 -2.82 -7.34
CA LEU A 11 17.99 -2.06 -7.91
C LEU A 11 16.63 -2.47 -7.31
N ASN A 12 16.40 -3.77 -7.10
CA ASN A 12 15.19 -4.27 -6.44
C ASN A 12 15.09 -3.81 -4.98
N ILE A 13 16.20 -3.81 -4.24
CA ILE A 13 16.26 -3.27 -2.87
C ILE A 13 15.95 -1.77 -2.87
N LEU A 14 16.53 -1.00 -3.79
CA LEU A 14 16.30 0.43 -3.91
C LEU A 14 14.83 0.74 -4.28
N ASN A 15 14.23 -0.07 -5.15
CA ASN A 15 12.81 0.02 -5.48
C ASN A 15 11.91 -0.25 -4.25
N PHE A 16 12.26 -1.27 -3.45
CA PHE A 16 11.58 -1.55 -2.20
C PHE A 16 11.71 -0.40 -1.20
N LEU A 17 12.91 0.16 -1.03
CA LEU A 17 13.14 1.28 -0.13
C LEU A 17 12.35 2.52 -0.57
N SER A 18 12.36 2.85 -1.86
CA SER A 18 11.56 3.94 -2.43
C SER A 18 10.07 3.73 -2.18
N SER A 19 9.56 2.52 -2.42
CA SER A 19 8.15 2.17 -2.18
C SER A 19 7.79 2.29 -0.69
N PHE A 20 8.69 1.88 0.20
CA PHE A 20 8.49 2.01 1.64
C PHE A 20 8.50 3.48 2.10
N LEU A 21 9.38 4.31 1.54
CA LEU A 21 9.40 5.75 1.80
C LEU A 21 8.11 6.43 1.35
N LEU A 22 7.56 6.04 0.19
CA LEU A 22 6.26 6.53 -0.29
C LEU A 22 5.13 6.17 0.68
N LEU A 23 5.10 4.94 1.20
CA LEU A 23 4.11 4.54 2.21
C LEU A 23 4.23 5.38 3.48
N ARG A 24 5.45 5.65 3.94
CA ARG A 24 5.69 6.50 5.13
C ARG A 24 5.22 7.92 4.90
N LYS A 25 5.51 8.51 3.74
CA LYS A 25 5.06 9.86 3.37
C LYS A 25 3.53 9.92 3.26
N ASN A 26 2.90 8.95 2.60
CA ASN A 26 1.44 8.87 2.50
C ASN A 26 0.77 8.69 3.87
N SER A 27 1.38 7.93 4.78
CA SER A 27 0.90 7.81 6.17
C SER A 27 1.02 9.12 6.95
N GLN A 28 2.10 9.89 6.76
CA GLN A 28 2.25 11.22 7.38
C GLN A 28 1.23 12.20 6.83
N LEU A 29 1.08 12.30 5.51
CA LEU A 29 0.07 13.14 4.87
C LEU A 29 -1.33 12.82 5.41
N LYS A 30 -1.67 11.53 5.64
CA LYS A 30 -2.97 11.13 6.20
C LYS A 30 -3.27 11.77 7.56
N ARG A 31 -2.24 12.10 8.35
CA ARG A 31 -2.40 12.75 9.66
C ARG A 31 -2.64 14.26 9.60
N PHE A 32 -2.20 14.95 8.54
CA PHE A 32 -2.23 16.42 8.45
C PHE A 32 -3.40 16.98 7.63
N THR A 33 -4.17 16.11 6.99
CA THR A 33 -5.22 16.51 6.05
C THR A 33 -6.54 16.85 6.75
N LEU A 34 -7.04 18.06 6.52
CA LEU A 34 -8.19 18.63 7.23
C LEU A 34 -9.51 18.58 6.44
N THR A 35 -9.51 18.46 5.11
CA THR A 35 -10.75 18.46 4.31
C THR A 35 -11.24 17.04 3.99
N LEU A 36 -12.56 16.84 3.97
CA LEU A 36 -13.18 15.51 3.78
C LEU A 36 -12.78 14.86 2.44
N THR A 37 -12.78 15.64 1.36
CA THR A 37 -12.42 15.16 0.01
C THR A 37 -10.98 14.68 -0.08
N SER A 38 -10.05 15.43 0.50
CA SER A 38 -8.63 15.08 0.48
C SER A 38 -8.33 13.90 1.41
N LYS A 39 -9.07 13.73 2.51
CA LYS A 39 -9.00 12.54 3.37
C LYS A 39 -9.40 11.26 2.62
N TYR A 40 -10.47 11.32 1.83
CA TYR A 40 -10.93 10.18 1.02
C TYR A 40 -9.92 9.80 -0.06
N GLN A 41 -9.48 10.77 -0.87
CA GLN A 41 -8.47 10.53 -1.92
C GLN A 41 -7.18 9.95 -1.36
N LEU A 42 -6.75 10.43 -0.19
CA LEU A 42 -5.52 9.98 0.45
C LEU A 42 -5.65 8.58 1.07
N GLU A 43 -6.86 8.17 1.45
CA GLU A 43 -7.15 6.81 1.92
C GLU A 43 -7.03 5.78 0.79
N GLU A 44 -7.57 6.10 -0.40
CA GLU A 44 -7.40 5.27 -1.59
C GLU A 44 -5.93 5.16 -2.01
N VAL A 45 -5.21 6.29 -2.04
CA VAL A 45 -3.78 6.32 -2.38
C VAL A 45 -2.96 5.52 -1.36
N TYR A 46 -3.24 5.68 -0.07
CA TYR A 46 -2.56 4.93 0.99
C TYR A 46 -2.78 3.43 0.84
N LEU A 47 -4.00 3.01 0.53
CA LEU A 47 -4.35 1.61 0.34
C LEU A 47 -3.68 0.99 -0.88
N SER A 48 -3.70 1.72 -2.01
CA SER A 48 -2.97 1.34 -3.23
C SER A 48 -1.46 1.25 -2.98
N THR A 49 -0.90 2.21 -2.25
CA THR A 49 0.53 2.21 -1.88
C THR A 49 0.89 1.03 -0.98
N LYS A 50 0.03 0.70 0.00
CA LYS A 50 0.21 -0.46 0.89
C LYS A 50 0.19 -1.78 0.10
N PHE A 51 -0.68 -1.88 -0.90
CA PHE A 51 -0.68 -3.01 -1.83
C PHE A 51 0.63 -3.08 -2.63
N ALA A 52 1.04 -1.97 -3.24
CA ALA A 52 2.27 -1.88 -4.04
C ALA A 52 3.51 -2.29 -3.22
N VAL A 53 3.66 -1.78 -1.98
CA VAL A 53 4.77 -2.17 -1.09
C VAL A 53 4.78 -3.66 -0.78
N SER A 54 3.62 -4.27 -0.59
CA SER A 54 3.50 -5.72 -0.36
C SER A 54 4.01 -6.52 -1.57
N VAL A 55 3.62 -6.12 -2.78
CA VAL A 55 4.06 -6.77 -4.03
C VAL A 55 5.57 -6.63 -4.24
N VAL A 56 6.11 -5.42 -4.01
CA VAL A 56 7.55 -5.14 -4.14
C VAL A 56 8.35 -5.91 -3.08
N SER A 57 7.82 -6.07 -1.87
CA SER A 57 8.45 -6.88 -0.82
C SER A 57 8.62 -8.35 -1.24
N VAL A 58 7.58 -8.94 -1.84
CA VAL A 58 7.63 -10.33 -2.32
C VAL A 58 8.59 -10.47 -3.50
N HIS A 59 8.68 -9.47 -4.38
CA HIS A 59 9.68 -9.44 -5.44
C HIS A 59 11.10 -9.53 -4.87
N VAL A 60 11.45 -8.67 -3.91
CA VAL A 60 12.78 -8.69 -3.29
C VAL A 60 13.07 -10.04 -2.64
N PHE A 61 12.08 -10.62 -1.96
CA PHE A 61 12.24 -11.92 -1.31
C PHE A 61 12.48 -13.06 -2.31
N LEU A 62 11.63 -13.20 -3.34
CA LEU A 62 11.75 -14.26 -4.34
C LEU A 62 13.01 -14.11 -5.19
N PHE A 63 13.30 -12.90 -5.64
CA PHE A 63 14.51 -12.62 -6.42
C PHE A 63 15.76 -12.80 -5.56
N GLY A 64 15.74 -12.40 -4.29
CA GLY A 64 16.82 -12.64 -3.35
C GLY A 64 17.08 -14.13 -3.10
N ALA A 65 16.02 -14.92 -2.92
CA ALA A 65 16.14 -16.37 -2.79
C ALA A 65 16.75 -17.01 -4.05
N TYR A 66 16.34 -16.57 -5.24
CA TYR A 66 16.91 -17.01 -6.51
C TYR A 66 18.41 -16.70 -6.61
N VAL A 67 18.82 -15.47 -6.31
CA VAL A 67 20.24 -15.09 -6.30
C VAL A 67 21.03 -15.87 -5.23
N ALA A 68 20.43 -16.13 -4.07
CA ALA A 68 21.04 -16.94 -3.02
C ALA A 68 21.30 -18.39 -3.47
N VAL A 69 20.35 -19.02 -4.17
CA VAL A 69 20.53 -20.37 -4.75
C VAL A 69 21.69 -20.39 -5.75
N ILE A 70 21.79 -19.38 -6.62
CA ILE A 70 22.91 -19.24 -7.57
C ILE A 70 24.25 -19.12 -6.82
N MET A 71 24.29 -18.33 -5.74
CA MET A 71 25.50 -18.16 -4.93
C MET A 71 25.88 -19.45 -4.20
N LEU A 72 24.92 -20.16 -3.62
CA LEU A 72 25.16 -21.45 -2.97
C LEU A 72 25.66 -22.50 -3.96
N ALA A 73 25.04 -22.61 -5.13
CA ALA A 73 25.49 -23.50 -6.21
C ALA A 73 26.91 -23.16 -6.71
N ARG A 74 27.35 -21.91 -6.53
CA ARG A 74 28.74 -21.52 -6.80
C ARG A 74 29.68 -21.94 -5.68
N SER A 75 29.40 -21.53 -4.44
CA SER A 75 30.28 -21.77 -3.29
C SER A 75 30.39 -23.26 -2.92
N PHE A 76 29.28 -24.00 -3.00
CA PHE A 76 29.22 -25.40 -2.60
C PHE A 76 29.16 -26.39 -3.78
N GLY A 77 28.88 -25.92 -5.00
CA GLY A 77 28.75 -26.83 -6.15
C GLY A 77 30.05 -27.58 -6.46
N ASP A 78 31.20 -26.98 -6.18
CA ASP A 78 32.52 -27.60 -6.37
C ASP A 78 32.79 -28.73 -5.36
N LEU A 79 32.16 -28.67 -4.18
CA LEU A 79 32.26 -29.69 -3.14
C LEU A 79 31.35 -30.90 -3.42
N VAL A 80 30.28 -30.70 -4.18
CA VAL A 80 29.27 -31.73 -4.46
C VAL A 80 29.50 -32.43 -5.80
N ILE A 81 30.03 -31.72 -6.80
CA ILE A 81 30.24 -32.24 -8.15
C ILE A 81 31.71 -32.13 -8.53
N VAL A 82 32.38 -33.29 -8.60
CA VAL A 82 33.80 -33.40 -8.99
C VAL A 82 34.00 -33.20 -10.49
N ASP A 83 33.00 -33.57 -11.31
CA ASP A 83 33.05 -33.41 -12.77
C ASP A 83 32.82 -31.95 -13.19
N VAL A 84 33.83 -31.37 -13.83
CA VAL A 84 33.86 -29.97 -14.29
C VAL A 84 32.82 -29.68 -15.37
N ILE A 85 32.51 -30.64 -16.24
CA ILE A 85 31.52 -30.50 -17.33
C ILE A 85 30.12 -30.50 -16.73
N LEU A 86 29.84 -31.46 -15.84
CA LEU A 86 28.54 -31.56 -15.15
C LEU A 86 28.29 -30.32 -14.29
N LEU A 87 29.31 -29.85 -13.56
CA LEU A 87 29.22 -28.66 -12.72
C LEU A 87 28.88 -27.39 -13.54
N LYS A 88 29.51 -27.23 -14.71
CA LYS A 88 29.20 -26.11 -15.62
C LYS A 88 27.80 -26.21 -16.20
N ALA A 89 27.35 -27.41 -16.57
CA ALA A 89 26.01 -27.64 -17.09
C ALA A 89 24.92 -27.32 -16.05
N VAL A 90 25.08 -27.80 -14.81
CA VAL A 90 24.13 -27.53 -13.71
C VAL A 90 24.07 -26.05 -13.37
N ARG A 91 25.23 -25.36 -13.28
CA ARG A 91 25.27 -23.92 -13.05
C ARG A 91 24.58 -23.15 -14.18
N GLY A 92 24.82 -23.55 -15.44
CA GLY A 92 24.14 -22.99 -16.60
C GLY A 92 22.61 -23.16 -16.51
N ALA A 93 22.14 -24.37 -16.22
CA ALA A 93 20.72 -24.68 -16.09
C ALA A 93 20.04 -23.84 -15.00
N ILE A 94 20.66 -23.67 -13.82
CA ILE A 94 20.10 -22.85 -12.74
C ILE A 94 19.99 -21.38 -13.16
N THR A 95 21.00 -20.85 -13.89
CA THR A 95 20.97 -19.47 -14.36
C THR A 95 19.94 -19.20 -15.45
N THR A 96 19.63 -20.18 -16.31
CA THR A 96 18.61 -20.04 -17.37
C THR A 96 17.18 -20.17 -16.85
N MET A 97 16.97 -20.70 -15.64
CA MET A 97 15.66 -20.78 -14.99
C MET A 97 15.10 -19.44 -14.48
N ILE A 98 15.59 -18.30 -14.97
CA ILE A 98 15.11 -16.94 -14.70
C ILE A 98 13.57 -16.81 -14.87
N GLY A 99 12.98 -17.57 -15.79
CA GLY A 99 11.53 -17.57 -16.04
C GLY A 99 10.69 -18.10 -14.87
N THR A 100 11.24 -19.01 -14.07
CA THR A 100 10.49 -19.67 -12.99
C THR A 100 10.15 -18.70 -11.86
N TYR A 101 11.09 -17.85 -11.44
CA TYR A 101 10.79 -16.85 -10.41
C TYR A 101 9.87 -15.75 -10.95
N ASN A 102 10.02 -15.34 -12.22
CA ASN A 102 9.14 -14.34 -12.84
C ASN A 102 7.69 -14.83 -12.89
N PHE A 103 7.49 -16.11 -13.18
CA PHE A 103 6.17 -16.73 -13.12
C PHE A 103 5.61 -16.79 -11.69
N ALA A 104 6.43 -17.22 -10.71
CA ALA A 104 6.04 -17.26 -9.30
C ALA A 104 5.66 -15.87 -8.76
N ILE A 105 6.38 -14.84 -9.17
CA ILE A 105 6.09 -13.44 -8.86
C ILE A 105 4.70 -13.04 -9.37
N GLY A 106 4.35 -13.39 -10.61
CA GLY A 106 3.04 -13.07 -11.19
C GLY A 106 1.90 -13.69 -10.39
N ILE A 107 2.02 -14.97 -10.02
CA ILE A 107 1.04 -15.68 -9.19
C ILE A 107 0.94 -15.02 -7.81
N ALA A 108 2.08 -14.74 -7.17
CA ALA A 108 2.12 -14.11 -5.85
C ALA A 108 1.48 -12.71 -5.87
N ALA A 109 1.71 -11.92 -6.93
CA ALA A 109 1.09 -10.61 -7.10
C ALA A 109 -0.44 -10.70 -7.18
N VAL A 110 -0.97 -11.67 -7.95
CA VAL A 110 -2.42 -11.91 -8.03
C VAL A 110 -3.00 -12.34 -6.69
N TYR A 111 -2.31 -13.23 -5.98
CA TYR A 111 -2.74 -13.69 -4.64
C TYR A 111 -2.77 -12.53 -3.63
N LEU A 112 -1.70 -11.74 -3.58
CA LEU A 112 -1.62 -10.56 -2.72
C LEU A 112 -2.64 -9.49 -3.11
N TYR A 113 -2.96 -9.35 -4.39
CA TYR A 113 -3.99 -8.45 -4.86
C TYR A 113 -5.35 -8.86 -4.31
N LYS A 114 -5.71 -10.14 -4.44
CA LYS A 114 -6.96 -10.68 -3.90
C LYS A 114 -7.01 -10.51 -2.37
N ARG A 115 -5.92 -10.80 -1.66
CA ARG A 115 -5.84 -10.67 -0.18
C ARG A 115 -5.92 -9.21 0.28
N THR A 116 -5.30 -8.29 -0.44
CA THR A 116 -5.31 -6.87 -0.08
C THR A 116 -6.68 -6.27 -0.40
N LYS A 117 -7.28 -6.65 -1.54
CA LYS A 117 -8.66 -6.29 -1.88
C LYS A 117 -9.66 -6.81 -0.86
N SER A 118 -9.54 -8.04 -0.37
CA SER A 118 -10.47 -8.61 0.62
C SER A 118 -10.37 -7.92 2.00
N ARG A 119 -9.15 -7.66 2.49
CA ARG A 119 -8.94 -6.90 3.73
C ARG A 119 -9.39 -5.44 3.61
N THR A 120 -9.27 -4.88 2.41
CA THR A 120 -9.78 -3.55 2.11
C THR A 120 -11.30 -3.56 2.14
N SER A 121 -11.98 -4.51 1.48
CA SER A 121 -13.44 -4.58 1.53
C SER A 121 -13.97 -4.79 2.94
N GLU A 122 -13.27 -5.52 3.81
CA GLU A 122 -13.65 -5.65 5.22
C GLU A 122 -13.48 -4.33 6.00
N SER A 123 -12.35 -3.65 5.83
CA SER A 123 -12.09 -2.35 6.49
C SER A 123 -12.97 -1.24 5.94
N VAL A 124 -13.32 -1.30 4.65
CA VAL A 124 -14.17 -0.35 3.95
C VAL A 124 -15.64 -0.63 4.28
N ASN A 125 -16.11 -1.88 4.39
CA ASN A 125 -17.45 -2.15 4.94
C ASN A 125 -17.58 -1.66 6.39
N GLY A 126 -16.53 -1.76 7.21
CA GLY A 126 -16.52 -1.25 8.59
C GLY A 126 -16.39 0.27 8.72
N ALA A 127 -15.92 0.98 7.68
CA ALA A 127 -15.66 2.43 7.71
C ALA A 127 -16.57 3.26 6.78
N ILE A 128 -17.11 2.66 5.71
CA ILE A 128 -18.25 3.19 4.92
C ILE A 128 -19.55 3.11 5.74
N GLU A 129 -19.56 2.36 6.85
CA GLU A 129 -20.31 2.78 8.03
C GLU A 129 -19.70 4.10 8.63
N MET A 130 -19.70 5.21 7.87
CA MET A 130 -20.50 6.31 8.44
C MET A 130 -21.86 5.69 8.50
N LYS A 131 -22.30 5.22 9.67
CA LYS A 131 -23.57 4.51 9.80
C LYS A 131 -24.60 5.36 9.06
N ALA A 132 -25.03 4.95 7.88
CA ALA A 132 -26.06 5.66 7.13
C ALA A 132 -27.44 5.11 7.54
N THR A 133 -27.41 4.02 8.31
CA THR A 133 -28.54 3.26 8.81
C THR A 133 -28.24 2.78 10.24
N GLY A 134 -29.30 2.62 11.04
CA GLY A 134 -29.22 2.34 12.47
C GLY A 134 -28.98 3.58 13.35
N ASN A 135 -28.97 3.37 14.66
CA ASN A 135 -29.00 4.45 15.67
C ASN A 135 -27.83 5.46 15.56
N ALA A 136 -26.62 4.98 15.25
CA ALA A 136 -25.46 5.88 15.11
C ALA A 136 -25.50 6.68 13.79
N GLY A 137 -26.32 6.27 12.83
CA GLY A 137 -26.53 7.02 11.60
C GLY A 137 -27.58 8.09 11.70
N ALA A 138 -28.69 7.80 12.36
CA ALA A 138 -29.67 8.80 12.75
C ALA A 138 -28.99 9.95 13.53
N LYS A 139 -28.10 9.60 14.47
CA LYS A 139 -27.34 10.60 15.25
C LYS A 139 -26.41 11.48 14.40
N ASN A 140 -25.76 10.93 13.36
CA ASN A 140 -24.87 11.69 12.49
C ASN A 140 -25.65 12.65 11.57
N TYR A 141 -26.86 12.24 11.14
CA TYR A 141 -27.79 13.13 10.44
C TYR A 141 -28.38 14.20 11.37
N ASP A 142 -28.75 13.85 12.60
CA ASP A 142 -29.26 14.79 13.60
C ASP A 142 -28.21 15.85 13.95
N ASP A 143 -26.95 15.45 14.18
CA ASP A 143 -25.85 16.35 14.46
C ASP A 143 -25.58 17.30 13.27
N ALA A 144 -25.67 16.79 12.02
CA ALA A 144 -25.53 17.60 10.82
C ALA A 144 -26.69 18.60 10.65
N ILE A 145 -27.94 18.17 10.80
CA ILE A 145 -29.12 19.03 10.72
C ILE A 145 -29.10 20.08 11.83
N PHE A 146 -28.74 19.69 13.05
CA PHE A 146 -28.65 20.61 14.18
C PHE A 146 -27.55 21.65 13.99
N SER A 147 -26.41 21.27 13.39
CA SER A 147 -25.35 22.22 13.05
C SER A 147 -25.80 23.27 12.04
N ILE A 148 -26.59 22.86 11.04
CA ILE A 148 -27.16 23.77 10.03
C ILE A 148 -28.17 24.70 10.70
N TRP A 149 -29.08 24.17 11.52
CA TRP A 149 -30.11 24.95 12.21
C TRP A 149 -29.52 25.96 13.19
N ASN A 150 -28.45 25.60 13.89
CA ASN A 150 -27.75 26.50 14.78
C ASN A 150 -27.01 27.60 13.99
N SER A 151 -26.47 27.26 12.81
CA SER A 151 -25.82 28.25 11.94
C SER A 151 -26.82 29.25 11.31
N THR A 152 -28.04 28.81 10.98
CA THR A 152 -29.09 29.69 10.45
C THR A 152 -29.80 30.48 11.55
N GLY A 153 -30.04 29.89 12.72
CA GLY A 153 -30.62 30.58 13.88
C GLY A 153 -29.71 31.67 14.45
N VAL A 154 -28.38 31.48 14.43
CA VAL A 154 -27.41 32.51 14.83
C VAL A 154 -27.31 33.63 13.78
N ALA A 155 -27.57 33.34 12.50
CA ALA A 155 -27.64 34.36 11.45
C ALA A 155 -28.94 35.19 11.54
N ASP A 156 -30.05 34.58 11.97
CA ASP A 156 -31.32 35.25 12.18
C ASP A 156 -31.33 36.10 13.47
N GLY A 157 -30.82 35.56 14.59
CA GLY A 157 -30.68 36.30 15.85
C GLY A 157 -29.80 37.55 15.75
N ARG A 158 -28.77 37.55 14.89
CA ARG A 158 -27.93 38.73 14.60
C ARG A 158 -28.64 39.78 13.75
N ARG A 159 -29.60 39.41 12.89
CA ARG A 159 -30.41 40.40 12.15
C ARG A 159 -31.42 41.11 13.05
N ILE A 160 -31.97 40.42 14.04
CA ILE A 160 -32.99 40.98 14.95
C ILE A 160 -32.36 41.91 16.01
N THR A 161 -31.14 41.62 16.48
CA THR A 161 -30.40 42.53 17.38
C THR A 161 -29.84 43.74 16.66
N GLN A 162 -29.61 43.69 15.35
CA GLN A 162 -29.11 44.84 14.59
C GLN A 162 -30.23 45.80 14.13
N SER A 163 -31.48 45.32 14.02
CA SER A 163 -32.64 46.19 13.71
C SER A 163 -33.26 46.89 14.91
N SER A 164 -32.98 46.42 16.14
CA SER A 164 -33.53 46.97 17.39
C SER A 164 -32.63 48.02 18.07
N VAL A 165 -31.47 48.34 17.48
CA VAL A 165 -30.49 49.30 18.05
C VAL A 165 -30.47 50.66 17.32
N ASN A 166 -31.34 50.89 16.33
CA ASN A 166 -31.42 52.16 15.57
C ASN A 166 -32.75 52.92 15.77
N PHE A 167 -33.16 53.11 17.02
CA PHE A 167 -34.14 54.13 17.39
C PHE A 167 -33.71 54.83 18.68
N MET A 168 -32.73 55.73 18.56
CA MET A 168 -32.65 56.95 19.39
C MET A 168 -31.78 57.99 18.71
#